data_AF-A0A7C3YC84-F1
#
_entry.id   AF-A0A7C3YC84-F1
#
_cell.length_a   1.000
_cell.length_b   1.000
_cell.length_c   1.000
_cell.angle_alpha   90.00
_cell.angle_beta   90.00
_cell.angle_gamma   90.00
#
_symmetry.space_group_name_H-M   'P 1'
#
loop_
_entity.id
_entity.type
_entity.pdbx_description
1 polymer ?
#
loop_
_entity_poly.entity_id
_entity_poly.type
_entity_poly.pdbx_seq_one_letter_code
_entity_poly.pdbx_strand_id
1 'polypeptide(L)'
;MNGGTRVGVYICHCGSNIAGTVDVVDAAAYAATLPHVAVAREYKYMCSSTGQEMIKHDIAEFGLNRVVVAACSPRMHEPTFRSVLAEAGLNPYLLAIANIREHCSWITKDKAVGTPKAKTLIAGAVNRVIWQEPLVEREVPVTPVALIVGGGIAGIQASLAIADAGYKVYLVEKDTSIGGRMAQLDKTFPTLDCSACILTPKMVQVARHPNITLLTNAEVEDVSGYVGNFKVKVHQRARYVDLSKCSGCGECAAVCPVSVPHEFDQRLSRRKAIYRLFPQAIPGAYAIDKKGVSPCRAACPAGVNAQGYVALIRAGKYEEALALIREKLPFPGICGRVCTHPCETACSRANLEGPVAIA
;
A
#
# COMPACT_ATOMS: atom_id res chain seq x y z
N MET A 1 43.64 9.46 -12.72
CA MET A 1 44.12 8.09 -13.01
C MET A 1 44.49 8.03 -14.49
N ASN A 2 45.77 8.16 -14.82
CA ASN A 2 46.29 8.24 -16.19
C ASN A 2 46.48 6.85 -16.84
N GLY A 3 45.48 5.98 -16.73
CA GLY A 3 45.45 4.67 -17.39
C GLY A 3 44.14 4.53 -18.15
N GLY A 4 44.20 4.09 -19.41
CA GLY A 4 43.01 3.92 -20.24
C GLY A 4 41.95 3.00 -19.62
N THR A 5 40.73 3.02 -20.19
CA THR A 5 39.63 2.17 -19.73
C THR A 5 40.01 0.67 -19.81
N ARG A 6 39.83 -0.06 -18.71
CA ARG A 6 40.14 -1.48 -18.54
C ARG A 6 38.96 -2.19 -17.87
N VAL A 7 38.26 -2.99 -18.66
CA VAL A 7 37.01 -3.67 -18.28
C VAL A 7 37.28 -5.13 -17.94
N GLY A 8 36.79 -5.61 -16.80
CA GLY A 8 36.67 -7.03 -16.51
C GLY A 8 35.26 -7.54 -16.81
N VAL A 9 35.13 -8.64 -17.56
CA VAL A 9 33.82 -9.22 -17.92
C VAL A 9 33.65 -10.61 -17.32
N TYR A 10 32.59 -10.81 -16.54
CA TYR A 10 32.37 -12.06 -15.81
C TYR A 10 31.04 -12.71 -16.20
N ILE A 11 31.09 -13.89 -16.80
CA ILE A 11 29.93 -14.61 -17.31
C ILE A 11 29.53 -15.72 -16.32
N CYS A 12 28.34 -15.62 -15.75
CA CYS A 12 27.84 -16.58 -14.78
C CYS A 12 27.13 -17.75 -15.45
N HIS A 13 27.34 -18.97 -14.96
CA HIS A 13 26.57 -20.15 -15.41
C HIS A 13 25.22 -20.26 -14.71
N CYS A 14 25.16 -19.79 -13.47
CA CYS A 14 24.04 -19.97 -12.55
C CYS A 14 23.61 -21.45 -12.46
N GLY A 15 24.59 -22.35 -12.35
CA GLY A 15 24.38 -23.79 -12.51
C GLY A 15 24.03 -24.11 -13.95
N SER A 16 22.84 -24.69 -14.19
CA SER A 16 22.29 -24.91 -15.53
C SER A 16 21.35 -23.81 -16.01
N ASN A 17 21.03 -22.81 -15.16
CA ASN A 17 20.03 -21.80 -15.50
C ASN A 17 20.47 -20.91 -16.66
N ILE A 18 21.76 -20.59 -16.78
CA ILE A 18 22.32 -19.85 -17.92
C ILE A 18 23.03 -20.83 -18.86
N ALA A 19 23.94 -21.65 -18.33
CA ALA A 19 24.76 -22.57 -19.14
C ALA A 19 23.95 -23.65 -19.90
N GLY A 20 22.70 -23.90 -19.51
CA GLY A 20 21.79 -24.82 -20.19
C GLY A 20 21.38 -24.32 -21.59
N THR A 21 21.22 -23.01 -21.77
CA THR A 21 20.69 -22.41 -23.01
C THR A 21 21.54 -21.26 -23.56
N VAL A 22 22.67 -20.97 -22.91
CA VAL A 22 23.73 -20.06 -23.39
C VAL A 22 25.07 -20.79 -23.31
N ASP A 23 25.85 -20.73 -24.37
CA ASP A 23 27.26 -21.15 -24.35
C ASP A 23 28.10 -20.05 -23.70
N VAL A 24 28.34 -20.24 -22.42
CA VAL A 24 29.05 -19.31 -21.52
C VAL A 24 30.55 -19.23 -21.83
N VAL A 25 31.15 -20.30 -22.34
CA VAL A 25 32.57 -20.33 -22.73
C VAL A 25 32.75 -19.52 -24.01
N ASP A 26 31.89 -19.76 -25.00
CA ASP A 26 31.87 -18.98 -26.25
C ASP A 26 31.52 -17.49 -25.98
N ALA A 27 30.61 -17.21 -25.05
CA ALA A 27 30.30 -15.85 -24.63
C ALA A 27 31.49 -15.15 -23.96
N ALA A 28 32.26 -15.85 -23.12
CA ALA A 28 33.47 -15.32 -22.49
C ALA A 28 34.59 -15.07 -23.52
N ALA A 29 34.81 -16.00 -24.44
CA ALA A 29 35.77 -15.84 -25.53
C ALA A 29 35.43 -14.64 -26.42
N TYR A 30 34.14 -14.47 -26.75
CA TYR A 30 33.67 -13.27 -27.46
C TYR A 30 33.86 -11.99 -26.65
N ALA A 31 33.56 -12.00 -25.36
CA ALA A 31 33.74 -10.82 -24.51
C ALA A 31 35.19 -10.34 -24.49
N ALA A 32 36.16 -11.26 -24.51
CA ALA A 32 37.58 -10.96 -24.56
C ALA A 32 38.03 -10.22 -25.84
N THR A 33 37.27 -10.28 -26.94
CA THR A 33 37.60 -9.57 -28.19
C THR A 33 37.04 -8.14 -28.23
N LEU A 34 36.21 -7.76 -27.25
CA LEU A 34 35.60 -6.44 -27.22
C LEU A 34 36.61 -5.36 -26.81
N PRO A 35 36.49 -4.12 -27.34
CA PRO A 35 37.38 -3.03 -26.97
C PRO A 35 37.41 -2.77 -25.47
N HIS A 36 38.59 -2.43 -24.95
CA HIS A 36 38.85 -2.13 -23.52
C HIS A 36 38.70 -3.31 -22.55
N VAL A 37 38.29 -4.51 -23.00
CA VAL A 37 38.22 -5.68 -22.12
C VAL A 37 39.63 -6.21 -21.85
N ALA A 38 40.04 -6.16 -20.58
CA ALA A 38 41.36 -6.61 -20.13
C ALA A 38 41.33 -8.07 -19.64
N VAL A 39 40.19 -8.53 -19.13
CA VAL A 39 39.98 -9.92 -18.70
C VAL A 39 38.53 -10.31 -18.93
N ALA A 40 38.30 -11.54 -19.40
CA ALA A 40 36.97 -12.14 -19.47
C ALA A 40 37.01 -13.55 -18.88
N ARG A 41 36.13 -13.86 -17.94
CA ARG A 41 36.06 -15.17 -17.27
C ARG A 41 34.64 -15.68 -17.22
N GLU A 42 34.50 -16.99 -17.21
CA GLU A 42 33.27 -17.66 -16.79
C GLU A 42 33.44 -18.29 -15.42
N TYR A 43 32.34 -18.39 -14.67
CA TYR A 43 32.31 -19.17 -13.44
C TYR A 43 30.89 -19.63 -13.10
N LYS A 44 30.81 -20.72 -12.34
CA LYS A 44 29.54 -21.40 -12.04
C LYS A 44 28.53 -20.49 -11.32
N TYR A 45 29.00 -19.72 -10.32
CA TYR A 45 28.17 -18.85 -9.50
C TYR A 45 28.92 -17.55 -9.17
N MET A 46 28.80 -16.53 -10.03
CA MET A 46 29.50 -15.25 -9.80
C MET A 46 29.12 -14.54 -8.50
N CYS A 47 27.92 -14.78 -7.96
CA CYS A 47 27.50 -14.20 -6.69
C CYS A 47 27.98 -14.97 -5.45
N SER A 48 28.62 -16.14 -5.61
CA SER A 48 29.21 -16.86 -4.47
C SER A 48 30.46 -16.14 -3.98
N SER A 49 30.91 -16.45 -2.75
CA SER A 49 32.16 -15.90 -2.20
C SER A 49 33.35 -16.07 -3.16
N THR A 50 33.51 -17.25 -3.77
CA THR A 50 34.57 -17.50 -4.75
C THR A 50 34.44 -16.63 -6.00
N GLY A 51 33.22 -16.45 -6.52
CA GLY A 51 32.99 -15.58 -7.67
C GLY A 51 33.25 -14.10 -7.36
N GLN A 52 32.91 -13.67 -6.14
CA GLN A 52 33.18 -12.31 -5.67
C GLN A 52 34.68 -12.07 -5.47
N GLU A 53 35.40 -12.97 -4.81
CA GLU A 53 36.86 -12.86 -4.63
C GLU A 53 37.62 -12.86 -5.96
N MET A 54 37.14 -13.62 -6.95
CA MET A 54 37.71 -13.59 -8.31
C MET A 54 37.65 -12.18 -8.91
N ILE A 55 36.51 -11.48 -8.78
CA ILE A 55 36.36 -10.10 -9.25
C ILE A 55 37.33 -9.18 -8.50
N LYS A 56 37.40 -9.26 -7.16
CA LYS A 56 38.29 -8.41 -6.35
C LYS A 56 39.76 -8.61 -6.71
N HIS A 57 40.17 -9.86 -6.85
CA HIS A 57 41.52 -10.23 -7.24
C HIS A 57 41.89 -9.65 -8.60
N ASP A 58 41.04 -9.88 -9.60
CA ASP A 58 41.28 -9.39 -10.96
C ASP A 58 41.28 -7.86 -11.03
N ILE A 59 40.48 -7.15 -10.21
CA ILE A 59 40.50 -5.68 -10.12
C ILE A 59 41.91 -5.21 -9.75
N ALA A 60 42.53 -5.82 -8.75
CA ALA A 60 43.89 -5.50 -8.32
C ALA A 60 44.95 -5.96 -9.33
N GLU A 61 44.87 -7.22 -9.77
CA GLU A 61 45.86 -7.86 -10.65
C GLU A 61 45.95 -7.19 -12.03
N PHE A 62 44.80 -6.95 -12.67
CA PHE A 62 44.74 -6.41 -14.02
C PHE A 62 44.54 -4.89 -14.07
N GLY A 63 44.48 -4.22 -12.91
CA GLY A 63 44.24 -2.78 -12.80
C GLY A 63 42.91 -2.39 -13.43
N LEU A 64 41.84 -3.15 -13.17
CA LEU A 64 40.53 -2.90 -13.76
C LEU A 64 39.93 -1.63 -13.18
N ASN A 65 39.31 -0.83 -14.04
CA ASN A 65 38.61 0.37 -13.64
C ASN A 65 37.13 0.34 -14.04
N ARG A 66 36.64 -0.75 -14.62
CA ARG A 66 35.23 -1.02 -14.96
C ARG A 66 34.95 -2.51 -14.83
N VAL A 67 33.74 -2.88 -14.42
CA VAL A 67 33.33 -4.29 -14.31
C VAL A 67 31.99 -4.52 -15.02
N VAL A 68 31.92 -5.60 -15.80
CA VAL A 68 30.68 -6.13 -16.36
C VAL A 68 30.42 -7.50 -15.78
N VAL A 69 29.23 -7.72 -15.22
CA VAL A 69 28.78 -9.06 -14.80
C VAL A 69 27.60 -9.49 -15.67
N ALA A 70 27.80 -10.53 -16.47
CA ALA A 70 26.78 -11.14 -17.30
C ALA A 70 26.14 -12.30 -16.55
N ALA A 71 25.00 -12.04 -15.92
CA ALA A 71 24.35 -12.99 -15.01
C ALA A 71 22.83 -12.77 -14.96
N CYS A 72 22.29 -12.63 -13.75
CA CYS A 72 20.89 -12.39 -13.47
C CYS A 72 20.53 -10.90 -13.48
N SER A 73 19.24 -10.60 -13.26
CA SER A 73 18.72 -9.24 -13.20
C SER A 73 19.48 -8.32 -12.23
N PRO A 74 19.79 -7.06 -12.63
CA PRO A 74 20.33 -6.07 -11.72
C PRO A 74 19.42 -5.80 -10.51
N ARG A 75 18.10 -5.99 -10.66
CA ARG A 75 17.14 -5.87 -9.53
C ARG A 75 17.40 -6.86 -8.39
N MET A 76 18.21 -7.90 -8.62
CA MET A 76 18.52 -8.93 -7.65
C MET A 76 19.91 -8.75 -7.03
N HIS A 77 20.97 -8.67 -7.84
CA HIS A 77 22.35 -8.70 -7.36
C HIS A 77 23.18 -7.45 -7.68
N GLU A 78 22.58 -6.36 -8.18
CA GLU A 78 23.32 -5.10 -8.34
C GLU A 78 23.89 -4.59 -7.00
N PRO A 79 23.14 -4.57 -5.87
CA PRO A 79 23.72 -4.18 -4.59
C PRO A 79 24.88 -5.08 -4.13
N THR A 80 24.79 -6.38 -4.44
CA THR A 80 25.84 -7.36 -4.12
C THR A 80 27.13 -7.02 -4.87
N PHE A 81 27.09 -6.91 -6.20
CA PHE A 81 28.28 -6.63 -6.98
C PHE A 81 28.81 -5.20 -6.77
N ARG A 82 27.94 -4.23 -6.47
CA ARG A 82 28.36 -2.89 -6.03
C ARG A 82 29.20 -2.94 -4.75
N SER A 83 28.80 -3.77 -3.78
CA SER A 83 29.59 -3.97 -2.54
C SER A 83 30.94 -4.62 -2.85
N VAL A 84 30.98 -5.61 -3.76
CA VAL A 84 32.24 -6.24 -4.20
C VAL A 84 33.22 -5.23 -4.79
N LEU A 85 32.74 -4.33 -5.66
CA LEU A 85 33.57 -3.27 -6.23
C LEU A 85 34.07 -2.32 -5.13
N ALA A 86 33.19 -1.91 -4.21
CA ALA A 86 33.53 -1.03 -3.09
C ALA A 86 34.64 -1.64 -2.21
N GLU A 87 34.52 -2.92 -1.86
CA GLU A 87 35.52 -3.67 -1.09
C GLU A 87 36.86 -3.78 -1.80
N ALA A 88 36.85 -3.84 -3.14
CA ALA A 88 38.06 -3.82 -3.97
C ALA A 88 38.61 -2.41 -4.23
N GLY A 89 38.02 -1.36 -3.65
CA GLY A 89 38.43 0.03 -3.85
C GLY A 89 38.01 0.64 -5.20
N LEU A 90 37.14 -0.03 -5.96
CA LEU A 90 36.56 0.48 -7.20
C LEU A 90 35.21 1.15 -6.92
N ASN A 91 34.93 2.27 -7.59
CA ASN A 91 33.67 2.97 -7.40
C ASN A 91 32.47 2.07 -7.79
N PRO A 92 31.45 1.91 -6.93
CA PRO A 92 30.32 1.00 -7.18
C PRO A 92 29.52 1.28 -8.46
N TYR A 93 29.55 2.52 -8.94
CA TYR A 93 28.81 2.94 -10.12
C TYR A 93 29.54 2.70 -11.43
N LEU A 94 30.75 2.11 -11.36
CA LEU A 94 31.54 1.66 -12.51
C LEU A 94 31.26 0.18 -12.85
N LEU A 95 30.03 -0.24 -12.57
CA LEU A 95 29.48 -1.58 -12.80
C LEU A 95 28.39 -1.54 -13.87
N ALA A 96 28.40 -2.52 -14.77
CA ALA A 96 27.25 -2.83 -15.61
C ALA A 96 26.87 -4.31 -15.47
N ILE A 97 25.58 -4.59 -15.31
CA ILE A 97 25.06 -5.97 -15.30
C ILE A 97 24.36 -6.24 -16.63
N ALA A 98 24.86 -7.24 -17.36
CA ALA A 98 24.15 -7.81 -18.51
C ALA A 98 23.23 -8.93 -18.01
N ASN A 99 21.91 -8.70 -18.05
CA ASN A 99 20.95 -9.73 -17.68
C ASN A 99 20.84 -10.77 -18.80
N ILE A 100 21.57 -11.87 -18.67
CA ILE A 100 21.53 -13.01 -19.61
C ILE A 100 20.77 -14.21 -19.06
N ARG A 101 20.13 -14.08 -17.87
CA ARG A 101 19.26 -15.11 -17.29
C ARG A 101 17.79 -14.86 -17.60
N GLU A 102 17.15 -13.94 -16.88
CA GLU A 102 15.72 -13.66 -17.06
C GLU A 102 15.41 -13.11 -18.46
N HIS A 103 16.33 -12.34 -19.05
CA HIS A 103 16.14 -11.72 -20.36
C HIS A 103 16.75 -12.52 -21.52
N CYS A 104 17.37 -13.67 -21.26
CA CYS A 104 17.92 -14.53 -22.29
C CYS A 104 17.68 -16.00 -21.97
N SER A 105 18.51 -16.62 -21.11
CA SER A 105 18.53 -18.07 -20.95
C SER A 105 17.19 -18.70 -20.54
N TRP A 106 16.39 -18.05 -19.69
CA TRP A 106 15.09 -18.56 -19.24
C TRP A 106 13.97 -18.43 -20.27
N ILE A 107 14.15 -17.59 -21.30
CA ILE A 107 13.16 -17.35 -22.34
C ILE A 107 13.59 -17.87 -23.72
N THR A 108 14.81 -18.40 -23.83
CA THR A 108 15.33 -19.04 -25.05
C THR A 108 15.61 -20.51 -24.76
N LYS A 109 15.10 -21.41 -25.61
CA LYS A 109 15.26 -22.86 -25.42
C LYS A 109 16.54 -23.42 -26.03
N ASP A 110 17.11 -22.74 -27.02
CA ASP A 110 18.25 -23.23 -27.81
C ASP A 110 19.46 -22.31 -27.65
N LYS A 111 20.64 -22.90 -27.48
CA LYS A 111 21.95 -22.22 -27.46
C LYS A 111 22.23 -21.47 -28.75
N ALA A 112 21.80 -21.99 -29.90
CA ALA A 112 21.99 -21.32 -31.20
C ALA A 112 21.33 -19.92 -31.24
N VAL A 113 20.28 -19.72 -30.43
CA VAL A 113 19.58 -18.42 -30.30
C VAL A 113 20.02 -17.67 -29.05
N GLY A 114 20.18 -18.38 -27.93
CA GLY A 114 20.54 -17.79 -26.64
C GLY A 114 21.96 -17.20 -26.63
N THR A 115 22.93 -17.88 -27.23
CA THR A 115 24.33 -17.43 -27.21
C THR A 115 24.54 -16.12 -27.99
N PRO A 116 24.08 -15.95 -29.24
CA PRO A 116 24.22 -14.68 -29.95
C PRO A 116 23.53 -13.51 -29.23
N LYS A 117 22.36 -13.79 -28.62
CA LYS A 117 21.65 -12.79 -27.82
C LYS A 117 22.43 -12.40 -26.58
N ALA A 118 22.97 -13.36 -25.83
CA ALA A 118 23.81 -13.11 -24.66
C ALA A 118 25.05 -12.29 -25.02
N LYS A 119 25.74 -12.64 -26.11
CA LYS A 119 26.88 -11.87 -26.65
C LYS A 119 26.50 -10.41 -26.93
N THR A 120 25.37 -10.19 -27.58
CA THR A 120 24.85 -8.83 -27.87
C THR A 120 24.60 -8.05 -26.58
N LEU A 121 23.99 -8.67 -25.57
CA LEU A 121 23.72 -8.04 -24.27
C LEU A 121 25.02 -7.70 -23.51
N ILE A 122 26.01 -8.60 -23.56
CA ILE A 122 27.34 -8.38 -22.98
C ILE A 122 28.03 -7.21 -23.67
N ALA A 123 28.05 -7.19 -25.01
CA ALA A 123 28.62 -6.10 -25.78
C ALA A 123 27.95 -4.77 -25.46
N GLY A 124 26.62 -4.74 -25.32
CA GLY A 124 25.89 -3.54 -24.90
C GLY A 124 26.29 -3.06 -23.50
N ALA A 125 26.47 -3.97 -22.55
CA ALA A 125 26.93 -3.63 -21.20
C ALA A 125 28.37 -3.11 -21.18
N VAL A 126 29.28 -3.72 -21.94
CA VAL A 126 30.66 -3.25 -22.10
C VAL A 126 30.67 -1.85 -22.73
N ASN A 127 29.95 -1.64 -23.84
CA ASN A 127 29.87 -0.33 -24.48
C ASN A 127 29.21 0.75 -23.60
N ARG A 128 28.40 0.37 -22.60
CA ARG A 128 27.86 1.30 -21.61
C ARG A 128 28.86 1.61 -20.50
N VAL A 129 29.52 0.60 -19.95
CA VAL A 129 30.38 0.74 -18.76
C VAL A 129 31.60 1.62 -19.03
N ILE A 130 32.11 1.61 -20.26
CA ILE A 130 33.25 2.44 -20.66
C ILE A 130 32.99 3.95 -20.52
N TRP A 131 31.71 4.37 -20.61
CA TRP A 131 31.29 5.77 -20.47
C TRP A 131 30.76 6.10 -19.07
N GLN A 132 30.68 5.13 -18.16
CA GLN A 132 30.27 5.40 -16.79
C GLN A 132 31.31 6.24 -16.07
N GLU A 133 30.82 7.15 -15.24
CA GLU A 133 31.62 8.00 -14.36
C GLU A 133 31.45 7.55 -12.91
N PRO A 134 32.48 7.71 -12.06
CA PRO A 134 32.34 7.43 -10.64
C PRO A 134 31.30 8.38 -10.02
N LEU A 135 30.33 7.82 -9.29
CA LEU A 135 29.34 8.62 -8.56
C LEU A 135 29.54 8.48 -7.05
N VAL A 136 28.97 9.41 -6.30
CA VAL A 136 28.94 9.38 -4.84
C VAL A 136 27.52 9.16 -4.35
N GLU A 137 27.38 8.34 -3.31
CA GLU A 137 26.11 8.18 -2.63
C GLU A 137 25.73 9.49 -1.92
N ARG A 138 24.44 9.82 -1.97
CA ARG A 138 23.92 11.01 -1.29
C ARG A 138 23.37 10.58 0.06
N GLU A 139 23.94 11.13 1.13
CA GLU A 139 23.36 11.01 2.46
C GLU A 139 22.16 11.95 2.58
N VAL A 140 21.07 11.44 3.15
CA VAL A 140 19.84 12.19 3.40
C VAL A 140 19.39 11.95 4.83
N PRO A 141 18.89 12.98 5.54
CA PRO A 141 18.39 12.80 6.90
C PRO A 141 17.17 11.88 6.90
N VAL A 142 16.94 11.15 7.99
CA VAL A 142 15.76 10.29 8.15
C VAL A 142 14.89 10.85 9.26
N THR A 143 13.62 11.12 8.98
CA THR A 143 12.64 11.47 9.99
C THR A 143 12.30 10.22 10.81
N PRO A 144 12.55 10.18 12.14
CA PRO A 144 12.42 8.97 12.97
C PRO A 144 10.96 8.72 13.37
N VAL A 145 10.07 8.64 12.38
CA VAL A 145 8.63 8.45 12.54
C VAL A 145 8.15 7.44 11.52
N ALA A 146 7.30 6.49 11.94
CA ALA A 146 6.65 5.56 11.04
C ALA A 146 5.18 5.93 10.80
N LEU A 147 4.70 5.68 9.58
CA LEU A 147 3.29 5.69 9.24
C LEU A 147 2.88 4.27 8.85
N ILE A 148 1.86 3.74 9.51
CA ILE A 148 1.27 2.43 9.22
C ILE A 148 -0.11 2.64 8.62
N VAL A 149 -0.36 2.03 7.46
CA VAL A 149 -1.64 2.13 6.74
C VAL A 149 -2.37 0.79 6.85
N GLY A 150 -3.50 0.79 7.56
CA GLY A 150 -4.32 -0.37 7.85
C GLY A 150 -4.13 -0.91 9.27
N GLY A 151 -5.19 -0.83 10.08
CA GLY A 151 -5.27 -1.30 11.46
C GLY A 151 -5.72 -2.75 11.60
N GLY A 152 -5.38 -3.62 10.65
CA GLY A 152 -5.49 -5.08 10.84
C GLY A 152 -4.39 -5.61 11.78
N ILE A 153 -4.39 -6.92 12.07
CA ILE A 153 -3.40 -7.54 12.98
C ILE A 153 -1.94 -7.25 12.58
N ALA A 154 -1.63 -7.22 11.28
CA ALA A 154 -0.29 -6.89 10.79
C ALA A 154 0.11 -5.45 11.13
N GLY A 155 -0.77 -4.48 10.85
CA GLY A 155 -0.50 -3.07 11.15
C GLY A 155 -0.49 -2.76 12.64
N ILE A 156 -1.36 -3.42 13.42
CA ILE A 156 -1.35 -3.37 14.89
C ILE A 156 0.00 -3.86 15.42
N GLN A 157 0.47 -5.03 14.99
CA GLN A 157 1.73 -5.59 15.46
C GLN A 157 2.94 -4.75 15.03
N ALA A 158 2.96 -4.25 13.79
CA ALA A 158 4.01 -3.36 13.31
C ALA A 158 4.05 -2.05 14.11
N SER A 159 2.88 -1.47 14.40
CA SER A 159 2.78 -0.24 15.19
C SER A 159 3.30 -0.44 16.60
N LEU A 160 2.91 -1.52 17.28
CA LEU A 160 3.39 -1.84 18.62
C LEU A 160 4.91 -2.06 18.63
N ALA A 161 5.44 -2.89 17.74
CA ALA A 161 6.88 -3.17 17.71
C ALA A 161 7.75 -1.92 17.49
N ILE A 162 7.33 -1.03 16.59
CA ILE A 162 8.05 0.23 16.32
C ILE A 162 7.91 1.20 17.51
N ALA A 163 6.72 1.26 18.10
CA ALA A 163 6.44 2.15 19.21
C ALA A 163 7.12 1.73 20.53
N ASP A 164 7.18 0.42 20.80
CA ASP A 164 7.91 -0.20 21.91
C ASP A 164 9.42 0.00 21.77
N ALA A 165 9.94 0.07 20.52
CA ALA A 165 11.32 0.44 20.23
C ALA A 165 11.60 1.95 20.42
N GLY A 166 10.62 2.75 20.84
CA GLY A 166 10.77 4.16 21.18
C GLY A 166 10.47 5.15 20.06
N TYR A 167 10.00 4.69 18.89
CA TYR A 167 9.72 5.56 17.75
C TYR A 167 8.25 5.98 17.70
N LYS A 168 7.98 7.20 17.22
CA LYS A 168 6.62 7.68 17.02
C LYS A 168 5.97 6.99 15.82
N VAL A 169 4.72 6.57 15.98
CA VAL A 169 3.93 5.90 14.95
C VAL A 169 2.61 6.63 14.73
N TYR A 170 2.26 6.87 13.47
CA TYR A 170 0.88 7.18 13.07
C TYR A 170 0.25 5.92 12.49
N LEU A 171 -0.88 5.48 13.02
CA LEU A 171 -1.63 4.33 12.50
C LEU A 171 -2.93 4.83 11.87
N VAL A 172 -3.05 4.73 10.55
CA VAL A 172 -4.22 5.16 9.77
C VAL A 172 -5.10 3.96 9.46
N GLU A 173 -6.37 4.04 9.86
CA GLU A 173 -7.39 3.01 9.62
C GLU A 173 -8.63 3.63 8.94
N LYS A 174 -9.02 3.05 7.81
CA LYS A 174 -10.13 3.52 6.99
C LYS A 174 -11.47 3.38 7.71
N ASP A 175 -11.65 2.29 8.43
CA ASP A 175 -12.88 1.97 9.14
C ASP A 175 -12.94 2.73 10.48
N THR A 176 -14.10 2.71 11.11
CA THR A 176 -14.30 3.39 12.40
C THR A 176 -13.63 2.66 13.57
N SER A 177 -13.02 1.50 13.32
CA SER A 177 -12.31 0.67 14.29
C SER A 177 -11.15 -0.07 13.64
N ILE A 178 -10.08 -0.27 14.41
CA ILE A 178 -9.04 -1.25 14.09
C ILE A 178 -9.54 -2.68 14.33
N GLY A 179 -8.78 -3.68 13.88
CA GLY A 179 -9.03 -5.12 14.01
C GLY A 179 -9.04 -5.84 12.66
N GLY A 180 -9.48 -5.16 11.60
CA GLY A 180 -9.51 -5.70 10.24
C GLY A 180 -10.36 -6.97 10.12
N ARG A 181 -10.00 -7.85 9.17
CA ARG A 181 -10.71 -9.11 8.93
C ARG A 181 -10.63 -10.08 10.09
N MET A 182 -9.55 -10.03 10.88
CA MET A 182 -9.38 -10.93 12.02
C MET A 182 -10.49 -10.72 13.07
N ALA A 183 -10.98 -9.49 13.24
CA ALA A 183 -12.10 -9.20 14.13
C ALA A 183 -13.43 -9.83 13.68
N GLN A 184 -13.55 -10.21 12.40
CA GLN A 184 -14.74 -10.88 11.84
C GLN A 184 -14.73 -12.40 12.03
N LEU A 185 -13.55 -12.98 12.32
CA LEU A 185 -13.41 -14.42 12.49
C LEU A 185 -13.92 -14.81 13.89
N ASP A 186 -14.56 -15.96 14.01
CA ASP A 186 -14.88 -16.53 15.33
C ASP A 186 -13.61 -17.13 15.97
N LYS A 187 -12.95 -18.03 15.24
CA LYS A 187 -11.75 -18.76 15.67
C LYS A 187 -10.60 -18.64 14.67
N THR A 188 -9.38 -18.93 15.15
CA THR A 188 -8.16 -18.91 14.35
C THR A 188 -7.46 -20.27 14.38
N PHE A 189 -7.13 -20.80 13.20
CA PHE A 189 -6.33 -22.04 13.10
C PHE A 189 -4.84 -21.73 13.34
N PRO A 190 -4.03 -22.71 13.77
CA PRO A 190 -4.37 -24.10 14.07
C PRO A 190 -4.90 -24.35 15.49
N THR A 191 -4.76 -23.38 16.40
CA THR A 191 -5.09 -23.54 17.83
C THR A 191 -6.59 -23.52 18.14
N LEU A 192 -7.40 -23.01 17.21
CA LEU A 192 -8.85 -22.80 17.37
C LEU A 192 -9.20 -21.82 18.51
N ASP A 193 -8.26 -20.93 18.85
CA ASP A 193 -8.52 -19.84 19.78
C ASP A 193 -9.53 -18.86 19.22
N CYS A 194 -10.33 -18.26 20.11
CA CYS A 194 -11.19 -17.14 19.75
C CYS A 194 -10.34 -15.96 19.23
N SER A 195 -10.69 -15.43 18.06
CA SER A 195 -9.93 -14.33 17.43
C SER A 195 -9.88 -13.08 18.32
N ALA A 196 -10.99 -12.78 19.00
CA ALA A 196 -11.12 -11.61 19.85
C ALA A 196 -10.22 -11.71 21.08
N CYS A 197 -9.99 -12.92 21.62
CA CYS A 197 -9.13 -13.14 22.79
C CYS A 197 -7.68 -12.72 22.52
N ILE A 198 -7.19 -12.89 21.29
CA ILE A 198 -5.81 -12.56 20.91
C ILE A 198 -5.70 -11.16 20.29
N LEU A 199 -6.73 -10.70 19.57
CA LEU A 199 -6.71 -9.42 18.85
C LEU A 199 -7.08 -8.24 19.75
N THR A 200 -8.14 -8.36 20.56
CA THR A 200 -8.67 -7.23 21.34
C THR A 200 -7.65 -6.64 22.31
N PRO A 201 -6.86 -7.45 23.06
CA PRO A 201 -5.80 -6.90 23.92
C PRO A 201 -4.79 -6.04 23.16
N LYS A 202 -4.40 -6.46 21.95
CA LYS A 202 -3.47 -5.70 21.09
C LYS A 202 -4.10 -4.40 20.56
N MET A 203 -5.39 -4.45 20.21
CA MET A 203 -6.13 -3.23 19.83
C MET A 203 -6.15 -2.21 20.97
N VAL A 204 -6.38 -2.66 22.20
CA VAL A 204 -6.36 -1.81 23.40
C VAL A 204 -4.95 -1.26 23.67
N GLN A 205 -3.91 -2.07 23.51
CA GLN A 205 -2.51 -1.62 23.63
C GLN A 205 -2.23 -0.49 22.65
N VAL A 206 -2.57 -0.66 21.38
CA VAL A 206 -2.40 0.38 20.35
C VAL A 206 -3.10 1.68 20.73
N ALA A 207 -4.35 1.61 21.17
CA ALA A 207 -5.13 2.81 21.52
C ALA A 207 -4.63 3.55 22.76
N ARG A 208 -3.85 2.88 23.63
CA ARG A 208 -3.31 3.47 24.87
C ARG A 208 -1.81 3.77 24.79
N HIS A 209 -1.14 3.37 23.71
CA HIS A 209 0.31 3.49 23.62
C HIS A 209 0.73 4.96 23.42
N PRO A 210 1.64 5.52 24.24
CA PRO A 210 2.00 6.95 24.19
C PRO A 210 2.66 7.37 22.88
N ASN A 211 3.40 6.46 22.23
CA ASN A 211 4.05 6.72 20.96
C ASN A 211 3.17 6.46 19.72
N ILE A 212 1.93 5.99 19.88
CA ILE A 212 1.03 5.69 18.74
C ILE A 212 -0.07 6.74 18.67
N THR A 213 -0.15 7.43 17.54
CA THR A 213 -1.30 8.27 17.18
C THR A 213 -2.24 7.47 16.27
N LEU A 214 -3.36 7.02 16.83
CA LEU A 214 -4.37 6.26 16.10
C LEU A 214 -5.37 7.19 15.38
N LEU A 215 -5.40 7.10 14.05
CA LEU A 215 -6.31 7.83 13.18
C LEU A 215 -7.31 6.86 12.56
N THR A 216 -8.48 6.71 13.17
CA THR A 216 -9.60 5.93 12.59
C THR A 216 -10.51 6.79 11.74
N ASN A 217 -11.30 6.13 10.90
CA ASN A 217 -12.12 6.78 9.88
C ASN A 217 -11.28 7.67 8.95
N ALA A 218 -10.05 7.25 8.66
CA ALA A 218 -9.06 8.05 7.97
C ALA A 218 -8.38 7.26 6.85
N GLU A 219 -8.08 7.94 5.75
CA GLU A 219 -7.45 7.34 4.58
C GLU A 219 -6.26 8.21 4.13
N VAL A 220 -5.21 7.56 3.63
CA VAL A 220 -4.08 8.26 3.01
C VAL A 220 -4.50 8.70 1.61
N GLU A 221 -4.44 10.01 1.34
CA GLU A 221 -4.81 10.58 0.04
C GLU A 221 -3.60 10.73 -0.89
N ASP A 222 -2.46 11.14 -0.34
CA ASP A 222 -1.27 11.45 -1.13
C ASP A 222 0.01 11.13 -0.34
N VAL A 223 1.00 10.61 -1.05
CA VAL A 223 2.35 10.32 -0.53
C VAL A 223 3.36 10.88 -1.51
N SER A 224 4.17 11.83 -1.04
CA SER A 224 5.26 12.42 -1.81
C SER A 224 6.58 12.35 -1.03
N GLY A 225 7.70 12.55 -1.73
CA GLY A 225 9.05 12.45 -1.16
C GLY A 225 9.73 11.12 -1.47
N TYR A 226 10.69 10.74 -0.63
CA TYR A 226 11.53 9.56 -0.79
C TYR A 226 11.87 8.96 0.59
N VAL A 227 12.60 7.84 0.60
CA VAL A 227 12.99 7.12 1.82
C VAL A 227 13.53 8.09 2.90
N GLY A 228 12.94 8.02 4.10
CA GLY A 228 13.27 8.88 5.24
C GLY A 228 12.65 10.29 5.23
N ASN A 229 12.12 10.77 4.10
CA ASN A 229 11.61 12.14 3.93
C ASN A 229 10.25 12.16 3.22
N PHE A 230 9.30 11.37 3.71
CA PHE A 230 7.95 11.35 3.16
C PHE A 230 7.10 12.51 3.71
N LYS A 231 6.30 13.11 2.83
CA LYS A 231 5.18 13.97 3.19
C LYS A 231 3.89 13.25 2.83
N VAL A 232 3.05 13.03 3.83
CA VAL A 232 1.82 12.25 3.67
C VAL A 232 0.61 13.09 4.05
N LYS A 233 -0.38 13.12 3.16
CA LYS A 233 -1.67 13.76 3.42
C LYS A 233 -2.69 12.69 3.83
N VAL A 234 -3.27 12.86 5.02
CA VAL A 234 -4.30 11.97 5.57
C VAL A 234 -5.61 12.72 5.63
N HIS A 235 -6.66 12.16 5.04
CA HIS A 235 -8.01 12.67 5.17
C HIS A 235 -8.77 11.86 6.21
N GLN A 236 -9.03 12.50 7.34
CA GLN A 236 -9.85 11.95 8.40
C GLN A 236 -11.30 12.38 8.20
N ARG A 237 -12.16 11.42 7.86
CA ARG A 237 -13.58 11.67 7.63
C ARG A 237 -14.28 12.03 8.94
N ALA A 238 -15.26 12.92 8.84
CA ALA A 238 -16.10 13.27 9.98
C ALA A 238 -16.83 12.04 10.51
N ARG A 239 -16.60 11.71 11.79
CA ARG A 239 -17.32 10.66 12.51
C ARG A 239 -18.75 11.08 12.91
N TYR A 240 -18.99 12.39 12.94
CA TYR A 240 -20.20 13.05 13.46
C TYR A 240 -20.53 12.69 14.92
N VAL A 241 -19.57 12.14 15.63
CA VAL A 241 -19.60 11.85 17.06
C VAL A 241 -18.24 12.26 17.62
N ASP A 242 -18.26 13.08 18.66
CA ASP A 242 -17.05 13.51 19.36
C ASP A 242 -16.50 12.36 20.21
N LEU A 243 -15.31 11.87 19.84
CA LEU A 243 -14.65 10.75 20.53
C LEU A 243 -14.38 11.05 22.00
N SER A 244 -14.14 12.31 22.36
CA SER A 244 -13.84 12.70 23.74
C SER A 244 -15.08 12.70 24.65
N LYS A 245 -16.28 12.77 24.06
CA LYS A 245 -17.57 12.83 24.78
C LYS A 245 -18.39 11.55 24.67
N CYS A 246 -18.08 10.68 23.73
CA CYS A 246 -18.82 9.45 23.51
C CYS A 246 -18.50 8.42 24.61
N SER A 247 -19.51 8.05 25.41
CA SER A 247 -19.38 7.00 26.42
C SER A 247 -19.52 5.58 25.84
N GLY A 248 -19.96 5.44 24.59
CA GLY A 248 -20.19 4.13 23.96
C GLY A 248 -21.42 3.37 24.49
N CYS A 249 -22.37 4.03 25.16
CA CYS A 249 -23.53 3.39 25.81
C CYS A 249 -24.53 2.71 24.86
N GLY A 250 -24.65 3.19 23.62
CA GLY A 250 -25.50 2.60 22.59
C GLY A 250 -26.98 3.02 22.56
N GLU A 251 -27.41 3.91 23.46
CA GLU A 251 -28.78 4.46 23.47
C GLU A 251 -29.16 5.11 22.13
N CYS A 252 -28.21 5.78 21.50
CA CYS A 252 -28.40 6.42 20.20
C CYS A 252 -28.77 5.43 19.08
N ALA A 253 -28.24 4.20 19.11
CA ALA A 253 -28.60 3.17 18.13
C ALA A 253 -29.99 2.58 18.42
N ALA A 254 -30.37 2.45 19.69
CA ALA A 254 -31.69 1.95 20.08
C ALA A 254 -32.82 2.83 19.52
N VAL A 255 -32.67 4.16 19.57
CA VAL A 255 -33.68 5.12 19.09
C VAL A 255 -33.64 5.38 17.58
N CYS A 256 -32.60 4.91 16.87
CA CYS A 256 -32.40 5.23 15.45
C CYS A 256 -33.46 4.53 14.57
N PRO A 257 -34.28 5.28 13.80
CA PRO A 257 -35.30 4.69 12.93
C PRO A 257 -34.72 4.14 11.62
N VAL A 258 -33.48 4.49 11.28
CA VAL A 258 -32.83 4.10 10.02
C VAL A 258 -32.11 2.77 10.18
N SER A 259 -32.40 1.84 9.28
CA SER A 259 -31.72 0.54 9.21
C SER A 259 -31.06 0.34 7.85
N VAL A 260 -29.80 -0.07 7.84
CA VAL A 260 -28.96 -0.29 6.64
C VAL A 260 -28.26 -1.65 6.73
N PRO A 261 -27.85 -2.26 5.60
CA PRO A 261 -27.06 -3.51 5.62
C PRO A 261 -25.78 -3.35 6.46
N HIS A 262 -25.40 -4.39 7.21
CA HIS A 262 -24.21 -4.36 8.04
C HIS A 262 -22.99 -4.87 7.25
N GLU A 263 -22.03 -3.99 6.93
CA GLU A 263 -20.87 -4.33 6.09
C GLU A 263 -19.88 -5.25 6.79
N PHE A 264 -19.69 -5.08 8.11
CA PHE A 264 -18.88 -5.99 8.93
C PHE A 264 -19.40 -7.44 8.86
N ASP A 265 -20.70 -7.64 9.09
CA ASP A 265 -21.38 -8.94 9.01
C ASP A 265 -21.63 -9.43 7.56
N GLN A 266 -20.88 -8.92 6.57
CA GLN A 266 -21.01 -9.29 5.16
C GLN A 266 -22.46 -9.18 4.62
N ARG A 267 -23.22 -8.19 5.12
CA ARG A 267 -24.63 -7.92 4.78
C ARG A 267 -25.60 -9.04 5.17
N LEU A 268 -25.20 -9.96 6.06
CA LEU A 268 -26.08 -10.99 6.63
C LEU A 268 -27.03 -10.42 7.69
N SER A 269 -26.66 -9.28 8.28
CA SER A 269 -27.47 -8.56 9.26
C SER A 269 -27.69 -7.11 8.84
N ARG A 270 -28.47 -6.39 9.64
CA ARG A 270 -28.71 -4.95 9.48
C ARG A 270 -28.19 -4.19 10.70
N ARG A 271 -27.59 -3.03 10.46
CA ARG A 271 -27.21 -2.06 11.49
C ARG A 271 -28.04 -0.79 11.39
N LYS A 272 -27.85 0.09 12.36
CA LYS A 272 -28.43 1.44 12.36
C LYS A 272 -27.49 2.43 11.66
N ALA A 273 -28.01 3.61 11.30
CA ALA A 273 -27.19 4.67 10.69
C ALA A 273 -26.13 5.21 11.67
N ILE A 274 -26.46 5.33 12.95
CA ILE A 274 -25.49 5.49 14.03
C ILE A 274 -25.10 4.12 14.57
N TYR A 275 -23.81 3.79 14.55
CA TYR A 275 -23.34 2.43 14.80
C TYR A 275 -21.96 2.40 15.44
N ARG A 276 -21.67 1.28 16.11
CA ARG A 276 -20.31 0.84 16.46
C ARG A 276 -20.01 -0.37 15.58
N LEU A 277 -18.82 -0.45 14.98
CA LEU A 277 -18.53 -1.41 13.90
C LEU A 277 -18.72 -2.88 14.33
N PHE A 278 -18.32 -3.21 15.54
CA PHE A 278 -18.57 -4.48 16.22
C PHE A 278 -18.48 -4.25 17.75
N PRO A 279 -18.93 -5.17 18.60
CA PRO A 279 -19.03 -4.91 20.05
C PRO A 279 -17.70 -4.56 20.73
N GLN A 280 -16.59 -5.16 20.32
CA GLN A 280 -15.24 -4.93 20.87
C GLN A 280 -14.41 -3.89 20.07
N ALA A 281 -15.08 -3.04 19.28
CA ALA A 281 -14.41 -2.05 18.44
C ALA A 281 -13.49 -1.11 19.24
N ILE A 282 -12.38 -0.71 18.62
CA ILE A 282 -11.43 0.27 19.15
C ILE A 282 -11.12 1.32 18.07
N PRO A 283 -11.37 2.62 18.31
CA PRO A 283 -12.03 3.19 19.49
C PRO A 283 -13.44 2.63 19.72
N GLY A 284 -13.82 2.43 20.98
CA GLY A 284 -15.12 1.90 21.40
C GLY A 284 -16.30 2.88 21.23
N ALA A 285 -16.19 3.79 20.26
CA ALA A 285 -17.11 4.89 20.03
C ALA A 285 -18.01 4.66 18.82
N TYR A 286 -19.15 5.33 18.82
CA TYR A 286 -20.09 5.31 17.71
C TYR A 286 -19.64 6.22 16.55
N ALA A 287 -20.23 6.02 15.38
CA ALA A 287 -20.10 6.87 14.21
C ALA A 287 -21.46 6.98 13.50
N ILE A 288 -21.72 8.10 12.83
CA ILE A 288 -22.90 8.25 11.98
C ILE A 288 -22.48 8.06 10.52
N ASP A 289 -23.08 7.09 9.86
CA ASP A 289 -22.99 6.94 8.40
C ASP A 289 -23.85 8.01 7.72
N LYS A 290 -23.19 9.08 7.28
CA LYS A 290 -23.82 10.20 6.57
C LYS A 290 -23.46 10.15 5.09
N LYS A 291 -24.41 9.69 4.27
CA LYS A 291 -24.26 9.64 2.80
C LYS A 291 -24.38 11.01 2.10
N GLY A 292 -24.84 12.04 2.81
CA GLY A 292 -25.02 13.39 2.27
C GLY A 292 -26.33 14.03 2.70
N VAL A 293 -26.77 15.05 1.96
CA VAL A 293 -28.12 15.63 2.06
C VAL A 293 -29.00 14.94 1.03
N SER A 294 -30.18 14.49 1.43
CA SER A 294 -31.10 13.85 0.49
C SER A 294 -31.56 14.85 -0.59
N PRO A 295 -31.72 14.44 -1.86
CA PRO A 295 -32.16 15.34 -2.92
C PRO A 295 -33.49 16.03 -2.61
N CYS A 296 -34.42 15.33 -1.95
CA CYS A 296 -35.70 15.90 -1.54
C CYS A 296 -35.57 17.03 -0.51
N ARG A 297 -34.56 16.96 0.39
CA ARG A 297 -34.29 18.04 1.34
C ARG A 297 -33.52 19.19 0.69
N ALA A 298 -32.59 18.87 -0.22
CA ALA A 298 -31.81 19.87 -0.94
C ALA A 298 -32.70 20.70 -1.90
N ALA A 299 -33.65 20.07 -2.58
CA ALA A 299 -34.58 20.72 -3.50
C ALA A 299 -35.75 21.44 -2.81
N CYS A 300 -36.03 21.13 -1.53
CA CYS A 300 -37.10 21.78 -0.79
C CYS A 300 -36.69 23.21 -0.41
N PRO A 301 -37.42 24.26 -0.83
CA PRO A 301 -37.08 25.65 -0.48
C PRO A 301 -37.11 25.92 1.03
N ALA A 302 -37.95 25.19 1.77
CA ALA A 302 -38.04 25.26 3.23
C ALA A 302 -37.04 24.34 3.95
N GLY A 303 -36.24 23.54 3.22
CA GLY A 303 -35.27 22.61 3.78
C GLY A 303 -35.87 21.47 4.61
N VAL A 304 -37.11 21.08 4.29
CA VAL A 304 -37.88 20.06 5.01
C VAL A 304 -37.18 18.71 4.93
N ASN A 305 -37.09 18.00 6.08
CA ASN A 305 -36.45 16.70 6.15
C ASN A 305 -37.43 15.57 5.79
N ALA A 306 -37.79 15.47 4.50
CA ALA A 306 -38.72 14.45 4.00
C ALA A 306 -38.28 13.03 4.29
N GLN A 307 -37.01 12.73 4.06
CA GLN A 307 -36.42 11.44 4.42
C GLN A 307 -36.63 11.11 5.91
N GLY A 308 -36.40 12.08 6.80
CA GLY A 308 -36.48 11.89 8.24
C GLY A 308 -37.88 11.54 8.73
N TYR A 309 -38.89 12.32 8.35
CA TYR A 309 -40.26 12.06 8.82
C TYR A 309 -40.85 10.80 8.19
N VAL A 310 -40.51 10.46 6.94
CA VAL A 310 -40.93 9.19 6.32
C VAL A 310 -40.30 7.99 7.05
N ALA A 311 -39.04 8.10 7.48
CA ALA A 311 -38.41 7.06 8.29
C ALA A 311 -39.08 6.89 9.66
N LEU A 312 -39.50 7.99 10.30
CA LEU A 312 -40.24 7.97 11.55
C LEU A 312 -41.65 7.37 11.39
N ILE A 313 -42.38 7.75 10.33
CA ILE A 313 -43.69 7.17 9.97
C ILE A 313 -43.57 5.66 9.76
N ARG A 314 -42.57 5.21 9.00
CA ARG A 314 -42.29 3.78 8.80
C ARG A 314 -42.02 3.04 10.12
N ALA A 315 -41.46 3.72 11.11
CA ALA A 315 -41.21 3.18 12.44
C ALA A 315 -42.41 3.30 13.40
N GLY A 316 -43.58 3.78 12.93
CA GLY A 316 -44.78 4.00 13.75
C GLY A 316 -44.70 5.22 14.68
N LYS A 317 -43.67 6.07 14.53
CA LYS A 317 -43.41 7.24 15.38
C LYS A 317 -44.09 8.48 14.80
N TYR A 318 -45.42 8.48 14.73
CA TYR A 318 -46.19 9.53 14.06
C TYR A 318 -46.05 10.91 14.70
N GLU A 319 -45.99 10.99 16.03
CA GLU A 319 -45.82 12.26 16.74
C GLU A 319 -44.43 12.86 16.50
N GLU A 320 -43.37 12.06 16.57
CA GLU A 320 -42.00 12.49 16.25
C GLU A 320 -41.90 12.93 14.78
N ALA A 321 -42.58 12.23 13.87
CA ALA A 321 -42.63 12.60 12.45
C ALA A 321 -43.30 13.97 12.25
N LEU A 322 -44.44 14.21 12.91
CA LEU A 322 -45.14 15.49 12.85
C LEU A 322 -44.31 16.61 13.48
N ALA A 323 -43.66 16.36 14.62
CA ALA A 323 -42.76 17.31 15.25
C ALA A 323 -41.60 17.70 14.33
N LEU A 324 -40.96 16.71 13.67
CA LEU A 324 -39.88 16.95 12.73
C LEU A 324 -40.32 17.79 11.51
N ILE A 325 -41.53 17.57 11.00
CA ILE A 325 -42.09 18.42 9.92
C ILE A 325 -42.30 19.85 10.44
N ARG A 326 -42.83 19.99 11.66
CA ARG A 326 -43.16 21.28 12.28
C ARG A 326 -41.95 22.14 12.64
N GLU A 327 -40.74 21.58 12.71
CA GLU A 327 -39.49 22.36 12.82
C GLU A 327 -39.31 23.37 11.67
N LYS A 328 -39.84 23.05 10.48
CA LYS A 328 -39.72 23.88 9.28
C LYS A 328 -41.07 24.39 8.77
N LEU A 329 -42.15 23.65 8.99
CA LEU A 329 -43.48 23.98 8.49
C LEU A 329 -44.49 24.10 9.65
N PRO A 330 -44.82 25.32 10.10
CA PRO A 330 -45.83 25.52 11.15
C PRO A 330 -47.20 24.96 10.80
N PHE A 331 -47.58 25.01 9.51
CA PHE A 331 -48.87 24.51 8.99
C PHE A 331 -48.69 23.49 7.86
N PRO A 332 -48.23 22.25 8.15
CA PRO A 332 -47.88 21.27 7.11
C PRO A 332 -49.03 20.96 6.14
N GLY A 333 -50.27 20.93 6.64
CA GLY A 333 -51.46 20.65 5.81
C GLY A 333 -51.80 21.76 4.81
N ILE A 334 -51.48 23.02 5.12
CA ILE A 334 -51.67 24.15 4.19
C ILE A 334 -50.48 24.23 3.24
N CYS A 335 -49.26 24.21 3.79
CA CYS A 335 -48.03 24.29 3.00
C CYS A 335 -47.91 23.14 1.98
N GLY A 336 -48.41 21.94 2.31
CA GLY A 336 -48.45 20.82 1.38
C GLY A 336 -49.36 21.06 0.17
N ARG A 337 -50.52 21.72 0.35
CA ARG A 337 -51.47 22.00 -0.74
C ARG A 337 -51.00 23.05 -1.73
N VAL A 338 -50.11 23.95 -1.30
CA VAL A 338 -49.52 25.00 -2.15
C VAL A 338 -48.10 24.66 -2.63
N CYS A 339 -47.62 23.45 -2.34
CA CYS A 339 -46.30 22.98 -2.73
C CYS A 339 -46.22 22.84 -4.26
N THR A 340 -45.13 23.31 -4.86
CA THR A 340 -44.83 23.13 -6.29
C THR A 340 -44.01 21.86 -6.59
N HIS A 341 -43.81 21.02 -5.57
CA HIS A 341 -43.15 19.71 -5.67
C HIS A 341 -41.74 19.69 -6.32
N PRO A 342 -40.83 20.66 -6.06
CA PRO A 342 -39.49 20.68 -6.70
C PRO A 342 -38.63 19.46 -6.36
N CYS A 343 -38.95 18.77 -5.26
CA CYS A 343 -38.27 17.55 -4.85
C CYS A 343 -38.61 16.32 -5.72
N GLU A 344 -39.71 16.35 -6.49
CA GLU A 344 -40.03 15.28 -7.45
C GLU A 344 -39.05 15.30 -8.62
N THR A 345 -38.77 16.48 -9.17
CA THR A 345 -37.79 16.66 -10.26
C THR A 345 -36.39 16.22 -9.85
N ALA A 346 -36.00 16.47 -8.60
CA ALA A 346 -34.70 16.07 -8.05
C ALA A 346 -34.67 14.63 -7.49
N CYS A 347 -35.76 13.87 -7.60
CA CYS A 347 -35.88 12.57 -6.93
C CYS A 347 -34.93 11.53 -7.55
N SER A 348 -34.05 10.93 -6.73
CA SER A 348 -33.10 9.92 -7.20
C SER A 348 -33.75 8.64 -7.73
N ARG A 349 -35.03 8.38 -7.41
CA ARG A 349 -35.80 7.24 -7.95
C ARG A 349 -36.17 7.41 -9.42
N ALA A 350 -36.10 8.63 -9.97
CA ALA A 350 -36.22 8.87 -11.41
C ALA A 350 -35.21 8.04 -12.23
N ASN A 351 -34.03 7.74 -11.65
CA ASN A 351 -33.01 6.90 -12.29
C ASN A 351 -33.28 5.38 -12.20
N LEU A 352 -34.37 4.96 -11.56
CA LEU A 352 -34.73 3.55 -11.37
C LEU A 352 -36.11 3.24 -11.97
N GLU A 353 -37.17 3.83 -11.41
CA GLU A 353 -38.56 3.50 -11.71
C GLU A 353 -39.49 4.73 -11.76
N GLY A 354 -38.91 5.93 -11.77
CA GLY A 354 -39.64 7.21 -11.78
C GLY A 354 -39.58 7.96 -10.44
N PRO A 355 -39.81 9.27 -10.43
CA PRO A 355 -39.86 10.06 -9.21
C PRO A 355 -41.02 9.62 -8.30
N VAL A 356 -40.88 9.81 -7.00
CA VAL A 356 -41.98 9.59 -6.05
C VAL A 356 -42.93 10.78 -6.14
N ALA A 357 -44.15 10.55 -6.62
CA ALA A 357 -45.21 11.54 -6.58
C ALA A 357 -45.65 11.80 -5.13
N ILE A 358 -45.81 13.08 -4.79
CA ILE A 358 -46.16 13.58 -3.45
C ILE A 358 -47.57 14.22 -3.46
N ALA A 359 -48.22 14.25 -4.63
CA ALA A 359 -49.58 14.78 -4.87
C ALA A 359 -50.68 13.72 -4.72
#